data_AF-A0A6A5T323-F1
#
_entry.id   AF-A0A6A5T323-F1
#
_cell.length_a   1.000
_cell.length_b   1.000
_cell.length_c   1.000
_cell.angle_alpha   90.00
_cell.angle_beta   90.00
_cell.angle_gamma   90.00
#
_symmetry.space_group_name_H-M   'P 1'
#
loop_
_entity.id
_entity.type
_entity.pdbx_description
1 polymer ?
#
loop_
_entity_poly.entity_id
_entity_poly.type
_entity_poly.pdbx_seq_one_letter_code
_entity_poly.pdbx_strand_id
1 'polypeptide(L)'
;MDCGEDDGHKWDCHIGNVKRMENLSVLDYNILADAVQRFDPGPWTTHFNQFPEPESEDGETQVQEMAGVIRNEDSYKDDAELHILPNEAMIMLWAFKTADGVVVINE
;
A
#
# COMPACT_ATOMS: atom_id res chain seq x y z
N MET A 1 12.60 13.42 14.17
CA MET A 1 13.00 14.40 15.20
C MET A 1 13.51 15.62 14.46
N ASP A 2 12.81 16.74 14.59
CA ASP A 2 13.18 18.01 13.98
C ASP A 2 14.14 18.73 14.94
N CYS A 3 15.41 18.82 14.56
CA CYS A 3 16.43 19.52 15.35
C CYS A 3 16.52 21.01 14.99
N GLY A 4 15.63 21.51 14.13
CA GLY A 4 15.48 22.93 13.79
C GLY A 4 16.59 23.50 12.91
N GLU A 5 17.25 22.67 12.09
CA GLU A 5 18.13 23.10 11.00
C GLU A 5 17.87 22.23 9.76
N ASP A 6 17.85 22.87 8.58
CA ASP A 6 17.48 22.23 7.31
C ASP A 6 18.54 21.22 6.81
N ASP A 7 19.82 21.43 7.17
CA ASP A 7 20.97 20.65 6.67
C ASP A 7 21.78 19.94 7.77
N GLY A 8 21.25 19.81 9.00
CA GLY A 8 21.99 19.12 10.05
C GLY A 8 21.42 19.24 11.46
N HIS A 9 22.30 18.96 12.43
CA HIS A 9 22.02 19.13 13.85
C HIS A 9 22.65 20.43 14.34
N LYS A 10 21.90 21.22 15.13
CA LYS A 10 22.44 22.41 15.81
C LYS A 10 23.74 22.09 16.56
N TRP A 11 24.61 23.08 16.73
CA TRP A 11 25.89 22.90 17.44
C TRP A 11 25.72 22.44 18.90
N ASP A 12 24.58 22.76 19.52
CA ASP A 12 24.19 22.34 20.88
C ASP A 12 23.35 21.05 20.90
N CYS A 13 23.09 20.45 19.73
CA CYS A 13 22.36 19.20 19.63
C CYS A 13 23.23 18.04 20.11
N HIS A 14 22.74 17.32 21.12
CA HIS A 14 23.43 16.15 21.67
C HIS A 14 23.60 15.00 20.65
N ILE A 15 22.84 15.01 19.55
CA ILE A 15 22.93 14.00 18.48
C ILE A 15 24.08 14.30 17.51
N GLY A 16 24.39 15.58 17.24
CA GLY A 16 25.47 15.96 16.32
C GLY A 16 26.87 15.53 16.77
N ASN A 17 27.03 15.22 18.06
CA ASN A 17 28.27 14.72 18.65
C ASN A 17 28.36 13.18 18.67
N VAL A 18 27.35 12.47 18.18
CA VAL A 18 27.35 11.00 18.13
C VAL A 18 28.27 10.57 16.99
N LYS A 19 29.40 9.95 17.35
CA LYS A 19 30.31 9.38 16.37
C LYS A 19 29.76 8.08 15.84
N ARG A 20 29.77 7.92 14.52
CA ARG A 20 29.46 6.64 13.87
C ARG A 20 30.49 5.60 14.30
N MET A 21 30.04 4.49 14.85
CA MET A 21 30.89 3.35 15.17
C MET A 21 31.05 2.49 13.92
N GLU A 22 32.25 2.45 13.35
CA GLU A 22 32.59 1.54 12.26
C GLU A 22 33.21 0.27 12.86
N ASN A 23 32.74 -0.91 12.41
CA ASN A 23 33.16 -2.24 12.88
C ASN A 23 32.77 -2.56 14.35
N LEU A 24 31.46 -2.64 14.61
CA LEU A 24 30.92 -3.06 15.90
C LEU A 24 31.33 -4.49 16.27
N SER A 25 31.75 -4.68 17.52
CA SER A 25 31.96 -6.00 18.09
C SER A 25 30.63 -6.60 18.57
N VAL A 26 30.61 -7.92 18.83
CA VAL A 26 29.42 -8.61 19.38
C VAL A 26 28.99 -8.03 20.73
N LEU A 27 29.93 -7.51 21.53
CA LEU A 27 29.62 -6.87 22.80
C LEU A 27 28.90 -5.53 22.59
N ASP A 28 29.32 -4.75 21.59
CA ASP A 28 28.68 -3.48 21.25
C ASP A 28 27.23 -3.70 20.77
N TYR A 29 26.99 -4.75 19.99
CA TYR A 29 25.63 -5.14 19.59
C TYR A 29 24.74 -5.49 20.78
N ASN A 30 25.25 -6.20 21.78
CA ASN A 30 24.48 -6.51 22.98
C ASN A 30 24.14 -5.25 23.78
N ILE A 31 25.08 -4.32 23.91
CA ILE A 31 24.85 -3.04 24.60
C ILE A 31 23.77 -2.22 23.86
N LEU A 32 23.82 -2.19 22.53
CA LEU A 32 22.81 -1.51 21.71
C LEU A 32 21.44 -2.17 21.84
N ALA A 33 21.36 -3.51 21.77
CA ALA A 33 20.10 -4.24 21.93
C ALA A 33 19.47 -4.00 23.31
N ASP A 34 20.29 -4.05 24.36
CA ASP A 34 19.89 -3.73 25.73
C ASP A 34 19.42 -2.28 25.86
N ALA A 35 20.13 -1.33 25.24
CA ALA A 35 19.76 0.08 25.27
C ALA A 35 18.43 0.32 24.57
N VAL A 36 18.22 -0.29 23.40
CA VAL A 36 16.93 -0.19 22.69
C VAL A 36 15.83 -0.84 23.51
N GLN A 37 16.04 -2.01 24.12
CA GLN A 37 15.04 -2.62 25.00
C GLN A 37 14.71 -1.75 26.24
N ARG A 38 15.68 -1.00 26.78
CA ARG A 38 15.48 -0.14 27.96
C ARG A 38 14.83 1.20 27.64
N PHE A 39 15.24 1.82 26.53
CA PHE A 39 14.83 3.19 26.16
C PHE A 39 13.72 3.22 25.11
N ASP A 40 13.47 2.09 24.44
CA ASP A 40 12.37 1.85 23.52
C ASP A 40 11.74 0.45 23.79
N PRO A 41 11.17 0.21 25.00
CA PRO A 41 10.61 -1.07 25.40
C PRO A 41 9.29 -1.47 24.67
N GLY A 42 8.84 -0.67 23.69
CA GLY A 42 7.57 -0.84 22.97
C GLY A 42 7.76 -1.37 21.54
N PRO A 43 6.77 -2.03 20.94
CA PRO A 43 7.06 -3.06 19.98
C PRO A 43 7.22 -2.46 18.58
N TRP A 44 8.30 -2.81 17.91
CA TRP A 44 8.44 -2.73 16.45
C TRP A 44 7.28 -3.42 15.68
N THR A 45 6.36 -4.12 16.36
CA THR A 45 5.14 -4.69 15.78
C THR A 45 3.95 -3.72 15.75
N THR A 46 4.02 -2.55 16.36
CA THR A 46 2.99 -1.50 16.26
C THR A 46 3.55 -0.25 15.60
N HIS A 47 4.14 -0.39 14.42
CA HIS A 47 4.17 0.75 13.51
C HIS A 47 2.72 1.23 13.38
N PHE A 48 2.45 2.45 13.82
CA PHE A 48 1.19 3.12 13.51
C PHE A 48 1.06 3.06 11.99
N ASN A 49 0.17 2.19 11.49
CA ASN A 49 -0.08 2.12 10.07
C ASN A 49 -0.83 3.41 9.72
N GLN A 50 -0.12 4.36 9.11
CA GLN A 50 -0.72 5.60 8.62
C GLN A 50 -1.78 5.32 7.54
N PHE A 51 -1.76 4.11 6.97
CA PHE A 51 -2.67 3.61 5.96
C PHE A 51 -3.21 2.24 6.40
N PRO A 52 -4.03 2.18 7.47
CA PRO A 52 -4.63 0.92 7.89
C PRO A 52 -5.27 0.24 6.67
N GLU A 53 -5.08 -1.07 6.53
CA GLU A 53 -5.80 -1.81 5.49
C GLU A 53 -7.29 -1.55 5.70
N PRO A 54 -8.02 -1.09 4.67
CA PRO A 54 -9.45 -0.90 4.78
C PRO A 54 -10.11 -2.24 5.10
N GLU A 55 -11.25 -2.19 5.82
CA GLU A 55 -12.04 -3.39 6.08
C GLU A 55 -12.40 -4.07 4.75
N SER A 56 -12.34 -5.39 4.70
CA SER A 56 -12.69 -6.13 3.48
C SER A 56 -14.16 -5.86 3.14
N GLU A 57 -14.42 -5.29 1.98
CA GLU A 57 -15.78 -5.13 1.45
C GLU A 57 -16.45 -6.49 1.25
N ASP A 58 -17.77 -6.54 1.43
CA ASP A 58 -18.54 -7.72 1.07
C ASP A 58 -18.53 -7.94 -0.45
N GLY A 59 -18.69 -9.20 -0.87
CA GLY A 59 -18.57 -9.56 -2.29
C GLY A 59 -19.63 -8.91 -3.19
N GLU A 60 -20.80 -8.57 -2.65
CA GLU A 60 -21.86 -7.90 -3.43
C GLU A 60 -21.49 -6.44 -3.69
N THR A 61 -20.98 -5.74 -2.68
CA THR A 61 -20.45 -4.38 -2.78
C THR A 61 -19.32 -4.32 -3.80
N GLN A 62 -18.35 -5.25 -3.74
CA GLN A 62 -17.25 -5.31 -4.73
C GLN A 62 -17.76 -5.45 -6.17
N VAL A 63 -18.72 -6.35 -6.40
CA VAL A 63 -19.31 -6.54 -7.74
C VAL A 63 -20.05 -5.28 -8.20
N GLN A 64 -20.78 -4.62 -7.30
CA GLN A 64 -21.47 -3.36 -7.63
C GLN A 64 -20.49 -2.24 -7.99
N GLU A 65 -19.40 -2.10 -7.24
CA GLU A 65 -18.39 -1.08 -7.48
C GLU A 65 -17.62 -1.34 -8.77
N MET A 66 -17.18 -2.57 -9.02
CA MET A 66 -16.54 -2.96 -10.28
C MET A 66 -17.46 -2.69 -11.48
N ALA A 67 -18.74 -3.03 -11.37
CA ALA A 67 -19.71 -2.73 -12.41
C ALA A 67 -19.93 -1.23 -12.59
N GLY A 68 -19.84 -0.44 -11.52
CA GLY A 68 -19.88 1.02 -11.57
C GLY A 68 -18.69 1.62 -12.32
N VAL A 69 -17.48 1.11 -12.08
CA VAL A 69 -16.27 1.52 -12.80
C VAL A 69 -16.41 1.21 -14.29
N ILE A 70 -16.76 -0.03 -14.65
CA ILE A 70 -16.88 -0.45 -16.05
C ILE A 70 -17.91 0.39 -16.82
N ARG A 71 -19.04 0.75 -16.19
CA ARG A 71 -20.06 1.59 -16.83
C ARG A 71 -19.58 2.99 -17.23
N ASN A 72 -18.50 3.47 -16.60
CA ASN A 72 -17.91 4.76 -16.92
C ASN A 72 -16.81 4.68 -17.99
N GLU A 73 -16.35 3.47 -18.34
CA GLU A 73 -15.33 3.24 -19.36
C GLU A 73 -15.85 3.55 -20.77
N ASP A 74 -15.00 4.11 -21.63
CA ASP A 74 -15.36 4.40 -23.02
C ASP A 74 -15.69 3.12 -23.80
N SER A 75 -14.98 2.03 -23.51
CA SER A 75 -15.22 0.70 -24.09
C SER A 75 -16.59 0.13 -23.77
N TYR A 76 -17.23 0.57 -22.69
CA TYR A 76 -18.58 0.14 -22.32
C TYR A 76 -19.68 0.91 -23.08
N LYS A 77 -19.48 2.20 -23.35
CA LYS A 77 -20.53 3.10 -23.86
C LYS A 77 -21.12 2.64 -25.19
N ASP A 78 -20.27 2.09 -26.06
CA ASP A 78 -20.65 1.67 -27.41
C ASP A 78 -21.00 0.18 -27.53
N ASP A 79 -20.89 -0.60 -26.44
CA ASP A 79 -21.09 -2.05 -26.45
C ASP A 79 -22.47 -2.45 -25.91
N ALA A 80 -23.44 -2.62 -26.83
CA ALA A 80 -24.80 -2.98 -26.50
C ALA A 80 -24.95 -4.36 -25.83
N GLU A 81 -24.00 -5.29 -26.03
CA GLU A 81 -24.04 -6.60 -25.38
C GLU A 81 -23.76 -6.48 -23.88
N LEU A 82 -22.93 -5.53 -23.46
CA LEU A 82 -22.64 -5.29 -22.05
C LEU A 82 -23.82 -4.64 -21.31
N HIS A 83 -24.69 -3.91 -22.02
CA HIS A 83 -25.79 -3.15 -21.40
C HIS A 83 -26.94 -4.03 -20.92
N ILE A 84 -27.09 -5.21 -21.51
CA ILE A 84 -28.20 -6.14 -21.21
C ILE A 84 -27.85 -7.17 -20.13
N LEU A 85 -26.59 -7.24 -19.71
CA LEU A 85 -26.09 -8.27 -18.81
C LEU A 85 -26.19 -7.87 -17.33
N PRO A 86 -26.43 -8.84 -16.43
CA PRO A 86 -26.25 -8.62 -14.99
C PRO A 86 -24.77 -8.35 -14.66
N ASN A 87 -24.51 -7.70 -13.52
CA ASN A 87 -23.18 -7.17 -13.17
C ASN A 87 -22.06 -8.20 -13.34
N GLU A 88 -22.24 -9.40 -12.81
CA GLU A 88 -21.24 -10.47 -12.82
C GLU A 88 -20.87 -10.89 -14.25
N ALA A 89 -21.89 -11.09 -15.09
CA ALA A 89 -21.67 -11.46 -16.50
C ALA A 89 -21.11 -10.30 -17.33
N MET A 90 -21.55 -9.07 -17.04
CA MET A 90 -21.06 -7.86 -17.68
C MET A 90 -19.57 -7.63 -17.39
N ILE A 91 -19.15 -7.78 -16.12
CA ILE A 91 -17.74 -7.68 -15.71
C ILE A 91 -16.89 -8.72 -16.46
N MET A 92 -17.34 -9.97 -16.48
CA MET A 92 -16.60 -11.06 -17.13
C MET A 92 -16.48 -10.85 -18.64
N LEU A 93 -17.58 -10.48 -19.32
CA LEU A 93 -17.54 -10.24 -20.76
C LEU A 93 -16.69 -9.02 -21.11
N TRP A 94 -16.81 -7.93 -20.35
CA TRP A 94 -15.98 -6.74 -20.54
C TRP A 94 -14.49 -7.08 -20.39
N ALA A 95 -14.12 -7.86 -19.37
CA ALA A 95 -12.74 -8.30 -19.16
C ALA A 95 -12.21 -9.12 -20.35
N PHE A 96 -13.02 -10.00 -20.95
CA PHE A 96 -12.60 -10.72 -22.15
C PHE A 96 -12.50 -9.84 -23.39
N LYS A 97 -13.38 -8.84 -23.55
CA LYS A 97 -13.35 -7.92 -24.69
C LYS A 97 -12.19 -6.92 -24.63
N THR A 98 -11.74 -6.57 -23.43
CA THR A 98 -10.66 -5.58 -23.22
C THR A 98 -9.29 -6.22 -23.01
N ALA A 99 -9.22 -7.53 -22.77
CA ALA A 99 -7.96 -8.24 -22.62
C ALA A 99 -7.21 -8.39 -23.96
N ASP A 100 -5.92 -8.03 -23.96
CA ASP A 100 -5.04 -8.22 -25.10
C ASP A 100 -4.95 -9.70 -25.50
N GLY A 101 -5.08 -9.96 -26.81
CA GLY A 101 -4.95 -11.31 -27.38
C GLY A 101 -6.18 -12.21 -27.18
N VAL A 102 -7.28 -11.69 -26.62
CA VAL A 102 -8.56 -12.39 -26.54
C VAL A 102 -9.46 -11.95 -27.68
N VAL A 103 -10.09 -12.92 -28.35
CA VAL A 103 -11.11 -12.67 -29.37
C VAL A 103 -12.40 -13.35 -28.91
N VAL A 104 -13.43 -12.55 -28.65
CA VAL A 104 -14.76 -13.06 -28.34
C VAL A 104 -15.44 -13.43 -29.67
N ILE A 105 -15.87 -14.69 -29.79
CA ILE A 105 -16.51 -15.22 -31.00
C ILE A 105 -18.03 -15.19 -30.77
N ASN A 106 -18.76 -14.46 -31.61
CA ASN A 106 -20.21 -14.48 -31.62
C ASN A 106 -20.71 -15.64 -32.51
N GLU A 107 -21.63 -16.45 -32.00
CA GLU A 107 -22.32 -17.50 -32.78
C GLU A 107 -23.38 -16.92 -33.74
#